data_AF-A0A935J564-F1
#
_entry.id   AF-A0A935J564-F1
#
_cell.length_a   1.000
_cell.length_b   1.000
_cell.length_c   1.000
_cell.angle_alpha   90.00
_cell.angle_beta   90.00
_cell.angle_gamma   90.00
#
_symmetry.space_group_name_H-M   'P 1'
#
loop_
_entity.id
_entity.type
_entity.pdbx_description
1 polymer ?
#
loop_
_entity_poly.entity_id
_entity_poly.type
_entity_poly.pdbx_seq_one_letter_code
_entity_poly.pdbx_strand_id
1 'polypeptide(L)'
;MTLVESFALASFALFSYADLRYRLVPGVEIFLIGAILLKFPTAPFQIGMIVLACSWGVFRNIPGLFSLPLLFYPPTWPVLLTGYGYRKSMMGRADLLAISGLACLFPLPAVLLSLFGLELWRRLWIRRHAGNIPALPGLLSGLIIYLILRSLLRIS
;
A
#
# COMPACT_ATOMS: atom_id res chain seq x y z
N MET A 1 -3.57 20.60 2.82
CA MET A 1 -3.69 19.14 2.99
C MET A 1 -5.13 18.74 2.76
N THR A 2 -5.37 17.66 2.03
CA THR A 2 -6.72 17.11 1.82
C THR A 2 -7.08 16.12 2.92
N LEU A 3 -8.39 15.85 3.12
CA LEU A 3 -8.87 14.85 4.09
C LEU A 3 -8.31 13.44 3.82
N VAL A 4 -8.08 13.11 2.55
CA VAL A 4 -7.43 11.86 2.10
C VAL A 4 -6.00 11.76 2.61
N GLU A 5 -5.23 12.85 2.48
CA GLU A 5 -3.82 12.92 2.89
C GLU A 5 -3.69 12.82 4.42
N SER A 6 -4.52 13.55 5.17
CA SER A 6 -4.49 13.49 6.64
C SER A 6 -4.93 12.12 7.15
N PHE A 7 -5.97 11.52 6.57
CA PHE A 7 -6.41 10.16 6.91
C PHE A 7 -5.30 9.12 6.67
N ALA A 8 -4.65 9.17 5.52
CA ALA A 8 -3.57 8.25 5.18
C ALA A 8 -2.36 8.45 6.11
N LEU A 9 -1.91 9.68 6.33
CA LEU A 9 -0.76 9.97 7.19
C LEU A 9 -1.01 9.54 8.64
N ALA A 10 -2.18 9.86 9.20
CA ALA A 10 -2.53 9.46 10.56
C ALA A 10 -2.57 7.93 10.71
N SER A 11 -3.20 7.25 9.75
CA SER A 11 -3.30 5.78 9.76
C SER A 11 -1.93 5.13 9.63
N PHE A 12 -1.11 5.56 8.66
CA PHE A 12 0.22 5.01 8.47
C PHE A 12 1.16 5.34 9.64
N ALA A 13 1.03 6.50 10.28
CA ALA A 13 1.81 6.83 11.47
C ALA A 13 1.49 5.89 12.64
N LEU A 14 0.20 5.65 12.90
CA LEU A 14 -0.25 4.70 13.91
C LEU A 14 0.21 3.27 13.59
N PHE A 15 0.08 2.85 12.33
CA PHE A 15 0.52 1.52 11.89
C PHE A 15 2.02 1.35 11.93
N SER A 16 2.80 2.36 11.55
CA SER A 16 4.26 2.35 11.65
C SER A 16 4.73 2.20 13.09
N TYR A 17 4.09 2.92 14.03
CA TYR A 17 4.36 2.78 15.46
C TYR A 17 4.00 1.39 15.99
N ALA A 18 2.83 0.86 15.61
CA ALA A 18 2.40 -0.49 15.98
C ALA A 18 3.30 -1.57 15.39
N ASP A 19 3.73 -1.43 14.14
CA ASP A 19 4.60 -2.38 13.43
C ASP A 19 6.00 -2.44 14.06
N LEU A 20 6.57 -1.29 14.43
CA LEU A 20 7.84 -1.21 15.15
C LEU A 20 7.79 -1.87 16.54
N ARG A 21 6.67 -1.71 17.25
CA ARG A 21 6.52 -2.16 18.64
C ARG A 21 6.05 -3.60 18.78
N TYR A 22 5.10 -4.03 17.96
CA TYR A 22 4.40 -5.31 18.10
C TYR A 22 4.61 -6.25 16.91
N ARG A 23 5.26 -5.81 15.81
CA ARG A 23 5.45 -6.58 14.56
C ARG A 23 4.16 -7.15 13.97
N LEU A 24 3.03 -6.60 14.40
CA LEU A 24 1.68 -6.98 14.06
C LEU A 24 0.91 -5.67 13.92
N VAL A 25 0.07 -5.62 12.90
CA VAL A 25 -0.66 -4.41 12.56
C VAL A 25 -2.15 -4.73 12.63
N PRO A 26 -2.71 -4.89 13.84
CA PRO A 26 -4.13 -5.07 14.00
C PRO A 26 -4.82 -3.79 13.51
N GLY A 27 -5.69 -3.91 12.50
CA GLY A 27 -6.49 -2.78 11.99
C GLY A 27 -6.21 -2.34 10.55
N VAL A 28 -5.26 -2.95 9.83
CA VAL A 28 -5.07 -2.63 8.39
C VAL A 28 -6.32 -2.94 7.56
N GLU A 29 -7.11 -3.93 7.96
CA GLU A 29 -8.40 -4.23 7.33
C GLU A 29 -9.40 -3.08 7.48
N ILE A 30 -9.46 -2.47 8.67
CA ILE A 30 -10.31 -1.30 8.95
C ILE A 30 -9.84 -0.11 8.11
N PHE A 31 -8.53 0.06 7.96
CA PHE A 31 -7.97 1.08 7.07
C PHE A 31 -8.35 0.86 5.62
N LEU A 32 -8.27 -0.37 5.10
CA LEU A 32 -8.68 -0.68 3.73
C LEU A 32 -10.16 -0.36 3.51
N ILE A 33 -11.03 -0.77 4.44
CA ILE A 33 -12.47 -0.47 4.39
C ILE A 33 -12.71 1.05 4.42
N GLY A 34 -12.03 1.76 5.31
CA GLY A 34 -12.08 3.23 5.39
C GLY A 34 -11.61 3.90 4.09
N ALA A 35 -10.52 3.40 3.49
CA ALA A 35 -9.98 3.91 2.24
C ALA A 35 -10.95 3.70 1.06
N ILE A 36 -11.59 2.54 0.99
CA ILE A 36 -12.64 2.22 0.03
C ILE A 36 -13.81 3.19 0.19
N LEU A 37 -14.39 3.29 1.39
CA LEU A 37 -15.53 4.17 1.67
C LEU A 37 -15.25 5.63 1.32
N LEU A 38 -14.04 6.10 1.62
CA LEU A 38 -13.64 7.49 1.39
C LEU A 38 -13.57 7.82 -0.11
N LYS A 39 -13.04 6.90 -0.92
CA LYS A 39 -12.81 7.16 -2.36
C LYS A 39 -13.97 6.70 -3.24
N PHE A 40 -14.82 5.79 -2.76
CA PHE A 40 -15.94 5.20 -3.50
C PHE A 40 -16.84 6.20 -4.22
N PRO A 41 -17.29 7.30 -3.60
CA PRO A 41 -18.17 8.26 -4.30
C PRO A 41 -17.47 8.98 -5.45
N THR A 42 -16.14 9.02 -5.48
CA THR A 42 -15.37 9.78 -6.49
C THR A 42 -14.79 8.92 -7.60
N ALA A 43 -14.46 7.65 -7.33
CA ALA A 43 -13.79 6.77 -8.30
C ALA A 43 -14.19 5.29 -8.08
N PRO A 44 -15.47 4.92 -8.27
CA PRO A 44 -15.96 3.59 -7.96
C PRO A 44 -15.31 2.50 -8.84
N PHE A 45 -15.04 2.79 -10.11
CA PHE A 45 -14.42 1.85 -11.04
C PHE A 45 -12.97 1.50 -10.63
N GLN A 46 -12.17 2.51 -10.28
CA GLN A 46 -10.80 2.30 -9.81
C GLN A 46 -10.77 1.41 -8.56
N ILE A 47 -11.67 1.68 -7.62
CA ILE A 47 -11.78 0.89 -6.38
C ILE A 47 -12.20 -0.54 -6.69
N GLY A 48 -13.20 -0.75 -7.56
CA GLY A 48 -13.61 -2.08 -7.99
C GLY A 48 -12.43 -2.88 -8.54
N MET A 49 -11.62 -2.29 -9.42
CA MET A 49 -10.41 -2.91 -9.96
C MET A 49 -9.38 -3.24 -8.88
N ILE A 50 -9.15 -2.33 -7.93
CA ILE A 50 -8.21 -2.55 -6.82
C ILE A 50 -8.69 -3.64 -5.87
N VAL A 51 -9.99 -3.67 -5.54
CA VAL A 51 -10.60 -4.70 -4.70
C VAL A 51 -10.51 -6.06 -5.39
N LEU A 52 -10.71 -6.13 -6.71
CA LEU A 52 -10.52 -7.34 -7.49
C LEU A 52 -9.04 -7.80 -7.46
N ALA A 53 -8.09 -6.89 -7.64
CA ALA A 53 -6.65 -7.19 -7.54
C ALA A 53 -6.27 -7.72 -6.15
N CYS A 54 -6.77 -7.05 -5.10
CA CYS A 54 -6.57 -7.43 -3.71
C CYS A 54 -7.17 -8.82 -3.43
N SER A 55 -8.40 -9.06 -3.88
CA SER A 55 -9.08 -10.35 -3.73
C SER A 55 -8.32 -11.46 -4.43
N TRP A 56 -7.82 -11.22 -5.65
CA TRP A 56 -6.95 -12.15 -6.34
C TRP A 56 -5.68 -12.46 -5.53
N GLY A 57 -5.03 -11.46 -4.93
CA GLY A 57 -3.87 -11.68 -4.07
C GLY A 57 -4.18 -12.55 -2.84
N VAL A 58 -5.30 -12.28 -2.17
CA VAL A 58 -5.72 -12.98 -0.93
C VAL A 58 -6.12 -14.44 -1.21
N PHE A 59 -6.93 -14.68 -2.25
CA PHE A 59 -7.43 -16.02 -2.58
C PHE A 59 -6.42 -16.79 -3.44
N ARG A 60 -5.58 -17.59 -2.79
CA ARG A 60 -4.54 -18.42 -3.45
C ARG A 60 -5.07 -19.38 -4.52
N ASN A 61 -6.35 -19.76 -4.45
CA ASN A 61 -6.96 -20.74 -5.35
C ASN A 61 -7.38 -20.15 -6.72
N ILE A 62 -7.38 -18.81 -6.86
CA ILE A 62 -7.77 -18.17 -8.12
C ILE A 62 -6.61 -18.26 -9.13
N PRO A 63 -6.84 -18.72 -10.37
CA PRO A 63 -5.78 -18.84 -11.36
C PRO A 63 -5.20 -17.49 -11.77
N GLY A 64 -3.94 -17.49 -12.21
CA GLY A 64 -3.25 -16.28 -12.65
C GLY A 64 -3.91 -15.60 -13.85
N LEU A 65 -4.66 -16.33 -14.67
CA LEU A 65 -5.36 -15.78 -15.84
C LEU A 65 -6.32 -14.62 -15.47
N PHE A 66 -6.90 -14.63 -14.27
CA PHE A 66 -7.75 -13.54 -13.80
C PHE A 66 -6.98 -12.24 -13.53
N SER A 67 -5.67 -12.30 -13.25
CA SER A 67 -4.85 -11.08 -13.09
C SER A 67 -4.52 -10.41 -14.42
N LEU A 68 -4.61 -11.14 -15.53
CA LEU A 68 -4.24 -10.70 -16.87
C LEU A 68 -5.05 -9.47 -17.34
N PRO A 69 -6.41 -9.44 -17.23
CA PRO A 69 -7.16 -8.22 -17.54
C PRO A 69 -6.80 -7.04 -16.62
N LEU A 70 -6.46 -7.29 -15.35
CA LEU A 70 -6.08 -6.24 -14.40
C LEU A 70 -4.70 -5.65 -14.69
N LEU A 71 -3.85 -6.32 -15.47
CA LEU A 71 -2.57 -5.76 -15.93
C LEU A 71 -2.76 -4.65 -16.98
N PHE A 72 -3.92 -4.54 -17.61
CA PHE A 72 -4.20 -3.41 -18.51
C PHE A 72 -4.58 -2.13 -17.76
N TYR A 73 -4.76 -2.20 -16.43
CA TYR A 73 -5.06 -1.04 -15.60
C TYR A 73 -3.84 -0.69 -14.72
N PRO A 74 -3.12 0.41 -15.00
CA PRO A 74 -1.87 0.72 -14.28
C PRO A 74 -2.01 0.83 -12.76
N PRO A 75 -3.06 1.46 -12.18
CA PRO A 75 -3.21 1.58 -10.74
C PRO A 75 -3.27 0.25 -9.97
N THR A 76 -3.63 -0.86 -10.63
CA THR A 76 -3.67 -2.18 -10.00
C THR A 76 -2.32 -2.89 -9.97
N TRP A 77 -1.32 -2.44 -10.73
CA TRP A 77 -0.01 -3.12 -10.80
C TRP A 77 0.67 -3.27 -9.43
N PRO A 78 0.76 -2.23 -8.57
CA PRO A 78 1.37 -2.38 -7.25
C PRO A 78 0.65 -3.42 -6.39
N VAL A 79 -0.68 -3.50 -6.52
CA VAL A 79 -1.53 -4.44 -5.78
C VAL A 79 -1.36 -5.86 -6.30
N LEU A 80 -1.24 -6.04 -7.61
CA LEU A 80 -0.96 -7.35 -8.22
C LEU A 80 0.44 -7.87 -7.86
N LEU A 81 1.45 -7.00 -7.91
CA LEU A 81 2.83 -7.35 -7.53
C LEU A 81 2.91 -7.80 -6.08
N THR A 82 2.26 -7.05 -5.18
CA THR A 82 2.22 -7.38 -3.75
C THR A 82 1.34 -8.59 -3.46
N GLY A 83 0.25 -8.76 -4.21
CA GLY A 83 -0.58 -9.97 -4.24
C GLY A 83 0.23 -11.22 -4.62
N TYR A 84 1.04 -11.12 -5.67
CA TYR A 84 1.94 -12.20 -6.07
C TYR A 84 3.00 -12.49 -5.00
N GLY A 85 3.60 -11.45 -4.41
CA GLY A 85 4.54 -11.56 -3.30
C GLY A 85 3.94 -12.29 -2.09
N TYR A 86 2.69 -11.96 -1.73
CA TYR A 86 1.96 -12.64 -0.64
C TYR A 86 1.67 -14.12 -0.96
N ARG A 87 1.30 -14.44 -2.21
CA ARG A 87 1.10 -15.83 -2.65
C ARG A 87 2.39 -16.66 -2.59
N LYS A 88 3.54 -16.03 -2.83
CA LYS A 88 4.87 -16.64 -2.71
C LYS A 88 5.47 -16.55 -1.30
N SER A 89 4.70 -16.09 -0.31
CA SER A 89 5.15 -15.92 1.08
C SER A 89 6.37 -14.99 1.24
N MET A 90 6.56 -14.06 0.30
CA MET A 90 7.62 -13.05 0.34
C MET A 90 7.19 -11.78 1.08
N MET A 91 5.88 -11.54 1.19
CA MET A 91 5.27 -10.38 1.85
C MET A 91 4.16 -10.81 2.81
N GLY A 92 3.88 -9.98 3.80
CA GLY A 92 2.79 -10.22 4.75
C GLY A 92 1.41 -9.86 4.19
N ARG A 93 0.36 -10.41 4.80
CA ARG A 93 -1.02 -10.01 4.49
C ARG A 93 -1.26 -8.52 4.76
N ALA A 94 -0.65 -8.00 5.82
CA ALA A 94 -0.76 -6.58 6.17
C ALA A 94 -0.20 -5.67 5.06
N ASP A 95 0.89 -6.05 4.40
CA ASP A 95 1.51 -5.26 3.33
C ASP A 95 0.58 -5.15 2.12
N LEU A 96 -0.04 -6.27 1.73
CA LEU A 96 -1.03 -6.33 0.66
C LEU A 96 -2.23 -5.42 0.93
N LEU A 97 -2.76 -5.47 2.16
CA LEU A 97 -3.91 -4.64 2.57
C LEU A 97 -3.53 -3.14 2.67
N ALA A 98 -2.32 -2.84 3.12
CA ALA A 98 -1.82 -1.46 3.20
C ALA A 98 -1.63 -0.85 1.80
N ILE A 99 -1.06 -1.62 0.87
CA ILE A 99 -0.77 -1.15 -0.48
C ILE A 99 -2.05 -1.05 -1.31
N SER A 100 -3.00 -1.97 -1.13
CA SER A 100 -4.33 -1.83 -1.73
C SER A 100 -5.07 -0.60 -1.20
N GLY A 101 -5.01 -0.33 0.10
CA GLY A 101 -5.59 0.89 0.67
C GLY A 101 -4.93 2.17 0.12
N LEU A 102 -3.60 2.18 -0.05
CA LEU A 102 -2.88 3.28 -0.69
C LEU A 102 -3.27 3.47 -2.15
N ALA A 103 -3.39 2.38 -2.92
CA ALA A 103 -3.79 2.42 -4.32
C ALA A 103 -5.23 2.96 -4.49
N CYS A 104 -6.10 2.75 -3.50
CA CYS A 104 -7.44 3.35 -3.49
C CYS A 104 -7.34 4.87 -3.31
N LEU A 105 -6.48 5.35 -2.41
CA LEU A 105 -6.44 6.76 -2.02
C LEU A 105 -5.61 7.64 -2.95
N PHE A 106 -4.51 7.10 -3.48
CA PHE A 106 -3.49 7.86 -4.18
C PHE A 106 -3.24 7.37 -5.61
N PRO A 107 -2.73 8.25 -6.49
CA PRO A 107 -2.35 7.85 -7.85
C PRO A 107 -1.10 6.96 -7.82
N LEU A 108 -0.91 6.21 -8.92
CA LEU A 108 0.20 5.27 -9.11
C LEU A 108 1.59 5.79 -8.70
N PRO A 109 2.01 7.03 -9.03
CA PRO A 109 3.34 7.53 -8.64
C PRO A 109 3.57 7.53 -7.13
N ALA A 110 2.53 7.84 -6.34
CA ALA A 110 2.62 7.84 -4.89
C ALA A 110 2.82 6.42 -4.35
N VAL A 111 2.09 5.45 -4.92
CA VAL A 111 2.17 4.05 -4.52
C VAL A 111 3.55 3.48 -4.89
N LEU A 112 4.07 3.79 -6.08
CA LEU A 112 5.42 3.40 -6.47
C LEU A 112 6.48 4.01 -5.55
N LEU A 113 6.37 5.30 -5.20
CA LEU A 113 7.29 5.92 -4.25
C LEU A 113 7.24 5.25 -2.87
N SER A 114 6.05 4.86 -2.41
CA SER A 114 5.90 4.11 -1.15
C SER A 114 6.61 2.76 -1.22
N LEU A 115 6.50 2.03 -2.34
CA LEU A 115 7.24 0.77 -2.56
C LEU A 115 8.75 0.98 -2.58
N PHE A 116 9.24 2.03 -3.24
CA PHE A 116 10.67 2.38 -3.20
C PHE A 116 11.14 2.71 -1.78
N GLY A 117 10.34 3.45 -1.01
CA GLY A 117 10.59 3.72 0.40
C GLY A 117 10.70 2.44 1.23
N LEU A 118 9.83 1.46 0.97
CA LEU A 118 9.90 0.13 1.58
C LEU A 118 11.19 -0.62 1.22
N GLU A 119 11.62 -0.62 -0.03
CA GLU A 119 12.86 -1.27 -0.42
C GLU A 119 14.09 -0.63 0.22
N LEU A 120 14.10 0.70 0.32
CA LEU A 120 15.19 1.47 0.93
C LEU A 120 15.24 1.21 2.44
N TRP A 121 14.07 1.20 3.10
CA TRP A 121 13.93 0.81 4.50
C TRP A 121 14.41 -0.62 4.74
N ARG A 122 14.00 -1.56 3.89
CA ARG A 122 14.43 -2.96 3.98
C ARG A 122 15.96 -3.08 3.93
N ARG A 123 16.63 -2.38 3.02
CA ARG A 123 18.10 -2.37 2.94
C ARG A 123 18.75 -1.79 4.19
N LEU A 124 18.20 -0.71 4.75
CA LEU A 124 18.71 -0.10 5.98
C LEU A 124 18.50 -0.99 7.21
N TRP A 125 17.34 -1.67 7.28
CA TRP A 125 16.99 -2.54 8.38
C TRP A 125 17.85 -3.80 8.42
N ILE A 126 18.03 -4.49 7.29
CA ILE A 126 18.88 -5.69 7.18
C ILE A 126 20.33 -5.39 7.61
N ARG A 127 20.83 -4.18 7.33
CA ARG A 127 22.17 -3.76 7.75
C ARG A 127 22.31 -3.57 9.26
N ARG A 128 21.22 -3.33 10.00
CA ARG A 128 21.25 -3.00 11.43
C ARG A 128 20.67 -4.10 12.33
N HIS A 129 19.71 -4.88 11.85
CA HIS A 129 18.99 -5.87 12.64
C HIS A 129 18.68 -7.13 11.83
N ALA A 130 18.91 -8.31 12.43
CA ALA A 130 18.48 -9.59 11.89
C ALA A 130 17.07 -9.94 12.44
N GLY A 131 16.06 -9.97 11.58
CA GLY A 131 14.70 -10.33 11.98
C GLY A 131 13.63 -9.90 10.98
N ASN A 132 12.35 -10.10 11.33
CA ASN A 132 11.21 -9.66 10.53
C ASN A 132 11.31 -8.14 10.28
N ILE A 133 11.16 -7.74 9.01
CA ILE A 133 11.30 -6.37 8.56
C ILE A 133 9.95 -5.66 8.74
N PRO A 134 9.87 -4.58 9.54
CA PRO A 134 8.67 -3.76 9.59
C PRO A 134 8.53 -3.00 8.25
N ALA A 135 7.48 -3.28 7.50
CA ALA A 135 7.27 -2.81 6.14
C ALA A 135 6.61 -1.42 6.10
N LEU A 136 5.77 -1.10 7.09
CA LEU A 136 4.96 0.12 7.13
C LEU A 136 5.76 1.43 7.32
N PRO A 137 6.84 1.46 8.12
CA PRO A 137 7.68 2.66 8.20
C PRO A 137 8.28 3.03 6.83
N GLY A 138 8.67 2.01 6.06
CA GLY A 138 9.17 2.19 4.70
C GLY A 138 8.11 2.77 3.76
N LEU A 139 6.89 2.22 3.77
CA LEU A 139 5.77 2.76 2.98
C LEU A 139 5.44 4.21 3.36
N LEU A 140 5.42 4.52 4.66
CA LEU A 140 5.17 5.87 5.17
C LEU A 140 6.22 6.86 4.68
N SER A 141 7.51 6.49 4.75
CA SER A 141 8.59 7.38 4.31
C SER A 141 8.48 7.75 2.82
N GLY A 142 8.18 6.77 1.96
CA GLY A 142 7.96 7.04 0.54
C GLY A 142 6.72 7.91 0.27
N LEU A 143 5.66 7.74 1.06
CA LEU A 143 4.46 8.59 0.97
C LEU A 143 4.74 10.03 1.39
N ILE A 144 5.49 10.25 2.47
CA ILE A 144 5.91 11.59 2.89
C ILE A 144 6.74 12.28 1.80
N ILE A 145 7.71 11.57 1.23
CA ILE A 145 8.54 12.12 0.14
C ILE A 145 7.66 12.54 -1.04
N TYR A 146 6.69 11.70 -1.43
CA TYR A 146 5.76 12.04 -2.51
C TYR A 146 4.95 13.31 -2.19
N LEU A 147 4.41 13.43 -0.97
CA LEU A 147 3.63 14.61 -0.57
C LEU A 147 4.46 15.89 -0.55
N ILE A 148 5.71 15.81 -0.07
CA ILE A 148 6.65 16.95 -0.09
C ILE A 148 6.95 17.35 -1.54
N LEU A 149 7.30 16.38 -2.40
CA LEU A 149 7.66 16.64 -3.79
C LEU A 149 6.49 17.24 -4.57
N ARG A 150 5.28 16.69 -4.36
CA ARG A 150 4.04 17.22 -4.93
C ARG A 150 3.75 18.63 -4.44
N SER A 151 3.99 18.92 -3.15
CA SER A 151 3.81 20.27 -2.61
C SER A 151 4.77 21.25 -3.26
N LEU A 152 6.05 20.88 -3.42
CA LEU A 152 7.07 21.72 -4.05
C LEU A 152 6.75 22.01 -5.52
N LEU A 153 6.40 20.98 -6.29
CA LEU A 153 6.05 21.09 -7.72
C LEU A 153 4.74 21.83 -7.99
N ARG A 154 3.87 22.00 -6.98
CA ARG A 154 2.61 22.74 -7.11
C ARG A 154 2.75 24.22 -6.75
N ILE A 155 3.87 24.60 -6.12
CA ILE A 155 4.18 25.98 -5.74
C ILE A 155 4.95 26.70 -6.86
N SER A 156 5.60 25.96 -7.76
CA SER A 156 6.18 26.45 -9.03
C SER A 156 5.13 26.52 -10.14
#